data_AF-A0A3D5W7E8-F1
#
_entry.id   AF-A0A3D5W7E8-F1
#
_cell.length_a   1.000
_cell.length_b   1.000
_cell.length_c   1.000
_cell.angle_alpha   90.00
_cell.angle_beta   90.00
_cell.angle_gamma   90.00
#
_symmetry.space_group_name_H-M   'P 1'
#
loop_
_entity.id
_entity.type
_entity.pdbx_description
1 polymer ?
#
loop_
_entity_poly.entity_id
_entity_poly.type
_entity_poly.pdbx_seq_one_letter_code
_entity_poly.pdbx_strand_id
1 'polypeptide(L)'
;MNILLIKQTSLGDVVHATAPIRSVRMAHPDAVITVLTSTTASDILRNNPDIDHLLTFDRYRVKSHWWRRPLWTIGHFASTFS
;
A
#
# COMPACT_ATOMS: atom_id res chain seq x y z
N MET A 1 -14.63 -3.72 12.28
CA MET A 1 -13.18 -3.48 12.48
C MET A 1 -12.57 -3.20 11.12
N ASN A 2 -11.70 -2.21 10.98
CA ASN A 2 -11.02 -1.90 9.72
C ASN A 2 -9.51 -2.12 9.87
N ILE A 3 -8.91 -2.91 8.98
CA ILE A 3 -7.49 -3.26 9.00
C ILE A 3 -6.86 -2.81 7.69
N LEU A 4 -5.81 -1.98 7.79
CA LEU A 4 -5.01 -1.56 6.65
C LEU A 4 -3.65 -2.26 6.68
N LEU A 5 -3.40 -3.09 5.67
CA LEU A 5 -2.10 -3.76 5.48
C LEU A 5 -1.29 -2.99 4.43
N ILE A 6 -0.08 -2.57 4.79
CA ILE A 6 0.79 -1.78 3.92
C ILE A 6 1.98 -2.62 3.46
N LYS A 7 2.05 -2.91 2.16
CA LYS A 7 3.17 -3.66 1.56
C LYS A 7 3.56 -3.06 0.21
N GLN A 8 4.50 -2.11 0.22
CA GLN A 8 4.94 -1.35 -0.95
C GLN A 8 6.18 -1.92 -1.67
N THR A 9 6.43 -3.22 -1.54
CA THR A 9 7.67 -3.87 -1.97
C THR A 9 7.62 -4.42 -3.39
N SER A 10 8.69 -5.12 -3.79
CA SER A 10 8.85 -5.72 -5.13
C SER A 10 7.80 -6.79 -5.41
N LEU A 11 7.67 -7.19 -6.68
CA LEU A 11 6.70 -8.19 -7.15
C LEU A 11 6.76 -9.50 -6.34
N GLY A 12 7.96 -10.05 -6.13
CA GLY A 12 8.16 -11.31 -5.39
C GLY A 12 7.70 -11.21 -3.93
N ASP A 13 7.96 -10.08 -3.28
CA ASP A 13 7.54 -9.85 -1.89
C ASP A 13 6.02 -9.77 -1.72
N VAL A 14 5.29 -9.40 -2.77
CA VAL A 14 3.82 -9.30 -2.75
C VAL A 14 3.17 -10.65 -2.93
N VAL A 15 3.78 -11.58 -3.68
CA VAL A 15 3.36 -12.98 -3.69
C VAL A 15 3.44 -13.56 -2.28
N HIS A 16 4.56 -13.35 -1.58
CA HIS A 16 4.71 -13.78 -0.19
C HIS A 16 3.74 -13.09 0.78
N ALA A 17 3.23 -11.91 0.45
CA ALA A 17 2.27 -11.19 1.28
C ALA A 17 0.87 -11.84 1.28
N THR A 18 0.55 -12.72 0.32
CA THR A 18 -0.75 -13.41 0.29
C THR A 18 -0.99 -14.29 1.51
N ALA A 19 0.03 -15.00 2.00
CA ALA A 19 -0.05 -15.85 3.19
C ALA A 19 -0.38 -15.09 4.49
N PRO A 20 0.33 -13.99 4.84
CA PRO A 20 -0.05 -13.19 6.00
C PRO A 20 -1.41 -12.51 5.83
N ILE A 21 -1.80 -12.07 4.62
CA ILE A 21 -3.15 -11.51 4.38
C ILE A 21 -4.22 -12.56 4.72
N ARG A 22 -4.06 -13.80 4.23
CA ARG A 22 -4.96 -14.90 4.55
C ARG A 22 -5.03 -15.17 6.06
N SER A 23 -3.88 -15.14 6.73
CA SER A 23 -3.82 -15.36 8.18
C SER A 23 -4.60 -14.29 8.96
N VAL A 24 -4.51 -13.03 8.53
CA VAL A 24 -5.30 -11.92 9.09
C VAL A 24 -6.80 -12.13 8.84
N ARG A 25 -7.20 -12.55 7.62
CA ARG A 25 -8.60 -12.87 7.32
C ARG A 25 -9.14 -14.00 8.19
N MET A 26 -8.36 -15.06 8.42
CA MET A 26 -8.79 -16.16 9.29
C MET A 26 -8.93 -15.73 10.76
N ALA A 27 -8.02 -14.88 11.24
CA ALA A 27 -8.08 -14.36 12.61
C ALA A 27 -9.20 -13.32 12.81
N HIS A 28 -9.55 -12.59 11.76
CA HIS A 28 -10.59 -11.55 11.78
C HIS A 28 -11.54 -11.69 10.58
N PRO A 29 -12.44 -12.70 10.58
CA PRO A 29 -13.32 -12.99 9.45
C PRO A 29 -14.20 -11.81 9.03
N ASP A 30 -14.69 -11.04 10.00
CA ASP A 30 -15.62 -9.92 9.79
C ASP A 30 -14.93 -8.56 9.63
N ALA A 31 -13.59 -8.51 9.60
CA ALA A 31 -12.87 -7.25 9.40
C ALA A 31 -12.92 -6.82 7.94
N VAL A 32 -13.00 -5.51 7.71
CA VAL A 32 -12.75 -4.92 6.39
C VAL A 32 -11.24 -4.80 6.22
N ILE A 33 -10.66 -5.60 5.33
CA ILE A 33 -9.22 -5.68 5.05
C ILE A 33 -8.93 -4.88 3.79
N THR A 34 -8.25 -3.75 3.97
CA THR A 34 -7.71 -2.93 2.89
C THR A 34 -6.22 -3.20 2.75
N VAL A 35 -5.72 -3.39 1.54
CA VAL A 35 -4.28 -3.53 1.27
C VAL A 35 -3.78 -2.37 0.43
N LEU A 36 -2.72 -1.70 0.89
CA LEU A 36 -1.97 -0.70 0.13
C LEU A 36 -0.71 -1.34 -0.46
N THR A 37 -0.60 -1.37 -1.78
CA THR A 37 0.56 -1.94 -2.49
C THR A 37 1.12 -1.00 -3.56
N SER A 38 2.25 -1.37 -4.18
CA SER A 38 2.79 -0.64 -5.33
C SER A 38 1.93 -0.88 -6.57
N THR A 39 1.91 0.09 -7.50
CA THR A 39 1.19 -0.05 -8.78
C THR A 39 1.61 -1.31 -9.53
N THR A 40 2.91 -1.61 -9.55
CA THR A 40 3.51 -2.77 -10.22
C THR A 40 3.10 -4.12 -9.64
N ALA A 41 2.72 -4.18 -8.36
CA ALA A 41 2.37 -5.43 -7.70
C ALA A 41 0.86 -5.58 -7.45
N SER A 42 0.07 -4.60 -7.89
CA SER A 42 -1.38 -4.57 -7.70
C SER A 42 -2.09 -5.74 -8.37
N ASP A 43 -1.64 -6.15 -9.56
CA ASP A 43 -2.28 -7.22 -10.33
C ASP A 43 -2.20 -8.59 -9.65
N ILE A 44 -1.20 -8.82 -8.80
CA ILE A 44 -1.10 -10.06 -8.00
C ILE A 44 -2.22 -10.14 -6.97
N LEU A 45 -2.59 -9.01 -6.38
CA LEU A 45 -3.55 -8.95 -5.27
C LEU A 45 -4.98 -8.67 -5.72
N ARG A 46 -5.18 -8.25 -6.98
CA ARG A 46 -6.48 -7.83 -7.52
C ARG A 46 -7.59 -8.85 -7.33
N ASN A 47 -7.26 -10.14 -7.40
CA ASN A 47 -8.23 -11.24 -7.31
C ASN A 47 -8.10 -12.03 -6.00
N ASN A 48 -7.42 -11.48 -4.99
CA ASN A 48 -7.28 -12.16 -3.71
C ASN A 48 -8.59 -12.04 -2.91
N PRO A 49 -9.29 -13.16 -2.63
CA PRO A 49 -10.59 -13.13 -1.93
C PRO A 49 -10.49 -12.69 -0.47
N ASP A 50 -9.28 -12.69 0.11
CA ASP A 50 -9.06 -12.28 1.48
C ASP A 50 -9.02 -10.74 1.65
N ILE A 51 -9.06 -9.98 0.54
CA ILE A 51 -8.95 -8.51 0.49
C ILE A 51 -10.28 -7.88 0.06
N ASP A 52 -10.79 -6.92 0.82
CA ASP A 52 -12.01 -6.17 0.47
C ASP A 52 -11.69 -4.98 -0.44
N HIS A 53 -10.57 -4.29 -0.16
CA HIS A 53 -10.17 -3.09 -0.89
C HIS A 53 -8.68 -3.10 -1.21
N LEU A 54 -8.34 -2.76 -2.45
CA LEU A 54 -6.95 -2.65 -2.91
C LEU A 54 -6.63 -1.19 -3.27
N LEU A 55 -5.70 -0.60 -2.55
CA LEU A 55 -5.16 0.73 -2.80
C LEU A 55 -3.78 0.61 -3.45
N THR A 56 -3.49 1.49 -4.40
CA THR A 56 -2.18 1.53 -5.07
C THR A 56 -1.44 2.82 -4.77
N PHE A 57 -0.14 2.71 -4.55
CA PHE A 57 0.75 3.83 -4.32
C PHE A 57 1.92 3.82 -5.28
N ASP A 58 2.01 4.85 -6.12
CA ASP A 58 3.09 5.04 -7.08
C ASP A 58 4.25 5.81 -6.44
N ARG A 59 5.09 5.07 -5.71
CA ARG A 59 6.27 5.64 -5.04
C ARG A 59 7.24 6.34 -6.00
N TYR A 60 7.33 5.87 -7.24
CA TYR A 60 8.28 6.40 -8.22
C TYR A 60 7.80 7.75 -8.77
N ARG A 61 6.50 7.86 -9.06
CA ARG A 61 5.88 9.12 -9.45
C ARG A 61 5.98 10.17 -8.36
N VAL A 62 5.69 9.80 -7.11
CA VAL A 62 5.82 10.72 -5.95
C VAL A 62 7.27 11.19 -5.81
N LYS A 63 8.24 10.27 -5.81
CA LYS A 63 9.66 10.61 -5.73
C LYS A 63 10.08 11.54 -6.88
N SER A 64 9.68 11.25 -8.11
CA SER A 64 9.97 12.10 -9.28
C SER A 64 9.39 13.51 -9.14
N HIS A 65 8.16 13.62 -8.62
CA HIS A 65 7.51 14.91 -8.39
C HIS A 65 8.25 15.76 -7.35
N TRP A 66 8.77 15.11 -6.29
CA TRP A 66 9.57 15.79 -5.27
C TRP A 66 10.88 16.33 -5.83
N TRP A 67 11.60 15.54 -6.64
CA TRP A 67 12.81 16.00 -7.32
C TRP A 67 12.56 17.17 -8.27
N ARG A 68 11.39 17.21 -8.92
CA ARG A 68 10.99 18.32 -9.81
C ARG A 68 10.61 19.60 -9.07
N ARG A 69 10.22 19.52 -7.79
CA ARG A 69 9.74 20.66 -6.99
C ARG A 69 10.34 20.65 -5.58
N PRO A 70 11.67 20.80 -5.44
CA PRO A 70 12.35 20.64 -4.16
C PRO A 70 11.91 21.68 -3.12
N LEU A 71 11.76 22.95 -3.50
CA LEU A 71 11.33 24.02 -2.58
C LEU A 71 9.90 23.81 -2.08
N TRP A 72 8.98 23.41 -2.96
CA TRP A 72 7.61 23.06 -2.56
C TRP A 72 7.61 21.85 -1.61
N THR A 73 8.46 20.86 -1.88
CA THR A 73 8.56 19.65 -1.06
C THR A 73 9.01 19.98 0.36
N ILE A 74 10.05 20.82 0.51
CA ILE A 74 10.52 21.28 1.83
C ILE A 74 9.41 22.02 2.57
N GLY A 75 8.71 22.95 1.90
CA GLY A 75 7.57 23.66 2.50
C GLY A 75 6.43 22.72 2.92
N HIS A 76 6.14 21.70 2.12
CA HIS A 76 5.15 20.67 2.42
C HIS A 76 5.54 19.82 3.63
N PHE A 77 6.81 19.46 3.79
CA PHE A 77 7.30 18.77 4.99
C PHE A 77 7.13 19.65 6.24
N ALA A 78 7.50 20.93 6.16
CA ALA A 78 7.32 21.85 7.27
C ALA A 78 5.85 22.00 7.70
N SER A 79 4.90 22.03 6.76
CA SER A 79 3.47 22.11 7.07
C SER A 79 2.83 20.81 7.54
N THR A 80 3.41 19.65 7.20
CA THR A 80 2.86 18.33 7.57
C THR A 80 3.30 17.90 8.97
N PHE A 81 4.49 18.32 9.40
CA PHE A 81 5.11 17.94 10.67
C PHE A 81 5.12 19.06 11.73
N SER A 82 4.50 20.21 11.44
CA SER A 82 4.20 21.27 12.41
C SER A 82 2.81 21.08 13.00
#